data_AF-A0A8S9M5K9-F1
#
_entry.id   AF-A0A8S9M5K9-F1
#
_cell.length_a   1.000
_cell.length_b   1.000
_cell.length_c   1.000
_cell.angle_alpha   90.00
_cell.angle_beta   90.00
_cell.angle_gamma   90.00
#
_symmetry.space_group_name_H-M   'P 1'
#
loop_
_entity.id
_entity.type
_entity.pdbx_description
1 polymer ?
#
loop_
_entity_poly.entity_id
_entity_poly.type
_entity_poly.pdbx_seq_one_letter_code
_entity_poly.pdbx_strand_id
1 'polypeptide(L)'
;MMYRDMVEWRGQNPPPATMMIISNKVRGVFDWDLLRLQQRTPYNLFLAYSVVPKVSILLSTSEEWCWKSLLKLSGPHVAVQGAKLYCNSCNFDTQSLKKFKKHIWSYEHVREEIINPTYDKVVCVTEKWGKNYKATPEFATAKIQVWWDMTSCPLPEGYDAHRVRPSLEAAFKELGYSGPVSITAYGDHNHTPLQALSSTGVHALHCVPDLPDMASVVEKWHYDNPPRAATIMMVISDHVDWISHYLVELLQENNYKLFLAYSFRPSKTSFLLTSAEWLWESLLAGSEQRRLVLHKCSSESGEPTATFNCSLCHFGTKSIDQFRNHLSTDKEHAKEEMRLPAVRKLNIKENRRSRVADFDRKGKRM
;
A
#
# COMPACT_ATOMS: atom_id res chain seq x y z
N MET A 1 24.53 11.73 -7.60
CA MET A 1 24.43 13.07 -8.22
C MET A 1 23.04 13.36 -8.79
N MET A 2 22.61 12.79 -9.93
CA MET A 2 21.28 13.09 -10.53
C MET A 2 20.09 12.96 -9.57
N TYR A 3 20.09 11.97 -8.67
CA TYR A 3 19.07 11.83 -7.64
C TYR A 3 18.99 13.03 -6.69
N ARG A 4 20.13 13.59 -6.26
CA ARG A 4 20.18 14.75 -5.36
C ARG A 4 19.58 15.97 -6.04
N ASP A 5 20.00 16.24 -7.27
CA ASP A 5 19.51 17.37 -8.07
C ASP A 5 17.99 17.25 -8.29
N MET A 6 17.49 16.04 -8.56
CA MET A 6 16.06 15.76 -8.66
C MET A 6 15.31 16.05 -7.35
N VAL A 7 15.85 15.63 -6.20
CA VAL A 7 15.25 15.87 -4.88
C VAL A 7 15.21 17.37 -4.54
N GLU A 8 16.27 18.12 -4.86
CA GLU A 8 16.32 19.57 -4.67
C GLU A 8 15.34 20.29 -5.60
N TRP A 9 15.36 19.94 -6.90
CA TRP A 9 14.50 20.55 -7.91
C TRP A 9 13.02 20.39 -7.56
N ARG A 10 12.58 19.20 -7.15
CA ARG A 10 11.16 18.97 -6.80
C ARG A 10 10.72 19.75 -5.56
N GLY A 11 11.65 20.09 -4.66
CA GLY A 11 11.36 20.93 -3.49
C GLY A 11 11.01 22.37 -3.87
N GLN A 12 11.53 22.85 -5.00
CA GLN A 12 11.27 24.19 -5.54
C GLN A 12 10.14 24.19 -6.59
N ASN A 13 9.80 23.01 -7.13
CA ASN A 13 8.85 22.84 -8.22
C ASN A 13 7.79 21.80 -7.80
N PRO A 14 6.71 22.19 -7.08
CA PRO A 14 5.64 21.26 -6.71
C PRO A 14 4.81 20.82 -7.94
N PRO A 15 4.01 19.73 -7.84
CA PRO A 15 3.04 19.38 -8.87
C PRO A 15 2.11 20.55 -9.24
N PRO A 16 1.64 20.64 -10.50
CA PRO A 16 1.72 19.64 -11.57
C PRO A 16 2.97 19.78 -12.47
N ALA A 17 4.11 20.17 -11.89
CA ALA A 17 5.37 20.25 -12.62
C ALA A 17 5.71 18.94 -13.36
N THR A 18 6.41 19.10 -14.48
CA THR A 18 6.80 17.99 -15.37
C THR A 18 8.27 17.65 -15.18
N MET A 19 8.57 16.35 -15.07
CA MET A 19 9.92 15.84 -14.91
C MET A 19 10.20 14.80 -15.99
N MET A 20 11.32 14.94 -16.70
CA MET A 20 11.82 13.92 -17.62
C MET A 20 13.13 13.35 -17.10
N ILE A 21 13.21 12.03 -16.98
CA ILE A 21 14.40 11.32 -16.54
C ILE A 21 14.97 10.52 -17.71
N ILE A 22 16.18 10.88 -18.14
CA ILE A 22 16.91 10.19 -19.21
C ILE A 22 17.98 9.30 -18.55
N SER A 23 17.68 8.01 -18.34
CA SER A 23 18.60 7.09 -17.65
C SER A 23 18.24 5.62 -17.88
N ASN A 24 19.25 4.77 -18.01
CA ASN A 24 19.07 3.31 -17.97
C ASN A 24 18.99 2.75 -16.53
N LYS A 25 19.23 3.59 -15.52
CA LYS A 25 19.36 3.20 -14.11
C LYS A 25 18.22 3.75 -13.24
N VAL A 26 17.01 3.91 -13.80
CA VAL A 26 15.84 4.36 -13.01
C VAL A 26 15.58 3.38 -11.87
N ARG A 27 15.62 2.08 -12.17
CA ARG A 27 15.46 1.01 -11.19
C ARG A 27 16.66 0.89 -10.25
N GLY A 28 16.40 0.76 -8.95
CA GLY A 28 17.39 0.62 -7.86
C GLY A 28 18.08 1.92 -7.43
N VAL A 29 17.90 3.02 -8.15
CA VAL A 29 18.49 4.33 -7.81
C VAL A 29 17.42 5.39 -7.56
N PHE A 30 16.33 5.38 -8.33
CA PHE A 30 15.27 6.40 -8.25
C PHE A 30 13.91 5.83 -7.87
N ASP A 31 13.65 4.58 -8.24
CA ASP A 31 12.35 3.92 -8.09
C ASP A 31 11.80 4.00 -6.67
N TRP A 32 12.61 3.77 -5.63
CA TRP A 32 12.09 3.82 -4.26
C TRP A 32 11.43 5.16 -3.93
N ASP A 33 12.15 6.27 -4.06
CA ASP A 33 11.63 7.59 -3.72
C ASP A 33 10.62 8.13 -4.71
N LEU A 34 10.78 7.81 -5.99
CA LEU A 34 9.85 8.25 -7.02
C LEU A 34 8.49 7.54 -6.90
N LEU A 35 8.48 6.23 -6.63
CA LEU A 35 7.24 5.48 -6.44
C LEU A 35 6.42 6.09 -5.30
N ARG A 36 7.08 6.44 -4.19
CA ARG A 36 6.38 7.02 -3.04
C ARG A 36 6.08 8.49 -3.18
N LEU A 37 6.86 9.22 -3.97
CA LEU A 37 6.52 10.56 -4.38
C LEU A 37 5.23 10.57 -5.20
N GLN A 38 5.13 9.70 -6.21
CA GLN A 38 3.96 9.61 -7.08
C GLN A 38 2.69 9.23 -6.31
N GLN A 39 2.79 8.39 -5.27
CA GLN A 39 1.68 8.07 -4.36
C GLN A 39 1.23 9.23 -3.45
N ARG A 40 1.94 10.36 -3.40
CA ARG A 40 1.60 11.52 -2.55
C ARG A 40 1.26 12.76 -3.35
N THR A 41 2.09 13.05 -4.32
CA THR A 41 2.17 14.31 -5.05
C THR A 41 2.59 13.98 -6.47
N PRO A 42 1.64 13.60 -7.35
CA PRO A 42 1.96 13.06 -8.65
C PRO A 42 2.55 14.16 -9.54
N TYR A 43 3.70 13.87 -10.15
CA TYR A 43 4.32 14.70 -11.19
C TYR A 43 3.97 14.12 -12.56
N ASN A 44 3.92 14.96 -13.59
CA ASN A 44 3.91 14.48 -14.97
C ASN A 44 5.30 13.92 -15.29
N LEU A 45 5.44 12.59 -15.24
CA LEU A 45 6.75 11.95 -15.27
C LEU A 45 6.99 11.24 -16.59
N PHE A 46 8.07 11.61 -17.26
CA PHE A 46 8.48 11.05 -18.53
C PHE A 46 9.80 10.31 -18.38
N LEU A 47 9.91 9.14 -19.02
CA LEU A 47 11.15 8.37 -19.00
C LEU A 47 11.74 8.23 -20.39
N ALA A 48 13.07 8.31 -20.47
CA ALA A 48 13.80 7.89 -21.65
C ALA A 48 14.98 7.01 -21.29
N TYR A 49 15.16 5.94 -22.05
CA TYR A 49 16.22 4.96 -21.83
C TYR A 49 16.85 4.56 -23.16
N SER A 50 18.14 4.27 -23.14
CA SER A 50 18.86 3.75 -24.31
C SER A 50 18.62 2.27 -24.53
N VAL A 51 18.24 1.55 -23.48
CA VAL A 51 17.92 0.11 -23.51
C VAL A 51 16.59 -0.10 -22.80
N VAL A 52 15.66 -0.78 -23.46
CA VAL A 52 14.37 -1.14 -22.86
C VAL A 52 14.62 -1.94 -21.59
N PRO A 53 14.05 -1.55 -20.44
CA PRO A 53 14.13 -2.32 -19.21
C PRO A 53 13.60 -3.74 -19.43
N LYS A 54 14.34 -4.76 -18.98
CA LYS A 54 13.89 -6.16 -19.05
C LYS A 54 12.87 -6.55 -17.97
N VAL A 55 12.58 -5.64 -17.04
CA VAL A 55 11.65 -5.85 -15.93
C VAL A 55 10.71 -4.65 -15.87
N SER A 56 9.45 -4.87 -15.49
CA SER A 56 8.45 -3.82 -15.35
C SER A 56 8.95 -2.69 -14.44
N ILE A 57 8.73 -1.45 -14.91
CA ILE A 57 8.86 -0.25 -14.10
C ILE A 57 7.50 -0.06 -13.42
N LEU A 58 7.46 -0.09 -12.09
CA LEU A 58 6.21 0.12 -11.31
C LEU A 58 5.78 1.60 -11.26
N LEU A 59 6.61 2.48 -11.80
CA LEU A 59 6.43 3.91 -11.75
C LEU A 59 5.39 4.29 -12.80
N SER A 60 4.32 4.97 -12.38
CA SER A 60 3.37 5.51 -13.35
C SER A 60 4.05 6.65 -14.11
N THR A 61 4.07 6.54 -15.44
CA THR A 61 4.70 7.48 -16.35
C THR A 61 3.67 8.02 -17.34
N SER A 62 3.84 9.27 -17.74
CA SER A 62 3.03 9.90 -18.78
C SER A 62 3.38 9.38 -20.17
N GLU A 63 4.65 9.07 -20.42
CA GLU A 63 5.13 8.39 -21.63
C GLU A 63 6.56 7.89 -21.42
N GLU A 64 6.95 6.85 -22.18
CA GLU A 64 8.29 6.28 -22.18
C GLU A 64 8.89 6.24 -23.59
N TRP A 65 10.17 6.60 -23.72
CA TRP A 65 10.86 6.58 -25.01
C TRP A 65 12.15 5.78 -25.02
N CYS A 66 12.36 5.03 -26.11
CA CYS A 66 13.71 4.66 -26.51
C CYS A 66 14.47 5.91 -26.97
N TRP A 67 15.63 6.17 -26.38
CA TRP A 67 16.48 7.33 -26.65
C TRP A 67 16.74 7.54 -28.16
N LYS A 68 17.01 6.45 -28.89
CA LYS A 68 17.25 6.51 -30.34
C LYS A 68 16.02 6.95 -31.13
N SER A 69 14.83 6.65 -30.65
CA SER A 69 13.57 7.06 -31.29
C SER A 69 13.29 8.53 -30.99
N LEU A 70 13.52 8.96 -29.74
CA LEU A 70 13.34 10.35 -29.32
C LEU A 70 14.19 11.31 -30.16
N LEU A 71 15.47 10.97 -30.40
CA LEU A 71 16.38 11.81 -31.19
C LEU A 71 15.99 11.94 -32.68
N LYS A 72 15.12 11.08 -33.21
CA LYS A 72 14.63 11.18 -34.59
C LYS A 72 13.51 12.21 -34.74
N LEU A 73 12.83 12.55 -33.65
CA LEU A 73 11.79 13.58 -33.60
C LEU A 73 12.49 14.95 -33.58
N SER A 74 12.93 15.43 -34.73
CA SER A 74 13.58 16.75 -34.84
C SER A 74 12.56 17.85 -35.10
N GLY A 75 12.45 18.78 -34.14
CA GLY A 75 11.75 20.05 -34.32
C GLY A 75 12.67 21.14 -34.88
N PRO A 76 12.13 22.32 -35.24
CA PRO A 76 12.94 23.45 -35.70
C PRO A 76 13.98 23.85 -34.65
N HIS A 77 15.20 24.13 -35.09
CA HIS A 77 16.30 24.54 -34.20
C HIS A 77 16.02 25.94 -33.63
N VAL A 78 15.70 26.01 -32.35
CA VAL A 78 15.57 27.28 -31.62
C VAL A 78 16.94 27.65 -31.07
N ALA A 79 17.47 28.82 -31.46
CA ALA A 79 18.70 29.33 -30.88
C ALA A 79 18.43 29.79 -29.43
N VAL A 80 19.01 29.07 -28.47
CA VAL A 80 18.90 29.38 -27.03
C VAL A 80 20.22 29.98 -26.54
N GLN A 81 20.17 30.77 -25.46
CA GLN A 81 21.36 31.29 -24.76
C GLN A 81 22.37 30.17 -24.45
N GLY A 82 23.66 30.48 -24.53
CA GLY A 82 24.75 29.51 -24.37
C GLY A 82 24.67 28.71 -23.06
N ALA A 83 24.83 27.39 -23.15
CA ALA A 83 24.73 26.50 -22.01
C ALA A 83 25.80 26.78 -20.93
N LYS A 84 25.38 26.73 -19.66
CA LYS A 84 26.29 26.77 -18.51
C LYS A 84 26.76 25.35 -18.18
N LEU A 85 28.07 25.13 -18.14
CA LEU A 85 28.70 23.87 -17.75
C LEU A 85 29.08 23.94 -16.27
N TYR A 86 28.81 22.87 -15.52
CA TYR A 86 28.97 22.84 -14.07
C TYR A 86 29.60 21.53 -13.60
N CYS A 87 30.52 21.60 -12.64
CA CYS A 87 31.14 20.48 -11.96
C CYS A 87 30.79 20.54 -10.48
N ASN A 88 30.01 19.57 -10.02
CA ASN A 88 29.61 19.43 -8.62
C ASN A 88 30.80 19.15 -7.70
N SER A 89 31.71 18.25 -8.09
CA SER A 89 32.85 17.82 -7.26
C SER A 89 33.73 18.99 -6.84
N CYS A 90 33.88 20.01 -7.70
CA CYS A 90 34.74 21.16 -7.44
C CYS A 90 33.98 22.47 -7.27
N ASN A 91 32.63 22.44 -7.25
CA ASN A 91 31.78 23.64 -7.30
C ASN A 91 32.22 24.66 -8.37
N PHE A 92 32.56 24.16 -9.56
CA PHE A 92 33.13 24.95 -10.66
C PHE A 92 32.10 25.14 -11.77
N ASP A 93 31.98 26.36 -12.29
CA ASP A 93 31.03 26.67 -13.37
C ASP A 93 31.65 27.56 -14.46
N THR A 94 31.23 27.33 -15.71
CA THR A 94 31.70 28.14 -16.85
C THR A 94 30.78 28.01 -18.06
N GLN A 95 30.74 29.05 -18.89
CA GLN A 95 30.12 28.99 -20.22
C GLN A 95 31.10 28.54 -21.32
N SER A 96 32.39 28.38 -21.01
CA SER A 96 33.41 28.01 -22.00
C SER A 96 33.69 26.51 -21.98
N LEU A 97 33.34 25.82 -23.07
CA LEU A 97 33.66 24.41 -23.27
C LEU A 97 35.16 24.12 -23.14
N LYS A 98 36.02 25.02 -23.63
CA LYS A 98 37.47 24.87 -23.54
C LYS A 98 37.95 24.93 -22.08
N LYS A 99 37.43 25.88 -21.28
CA LYS A 99 37.76 25.97 -19.85
C LYS A 99 37.25 24.76 -19.08
N PHE A 100 36.02 24.32 -19.36
CA PHE A 100 35.45 23.15 -18.70
C PHE A 100 36.21 21.86 -19.01
N LYS A 101 36.59 21.63 -20.28
CA LYS A 101 37.48 20.53 -20.64
C LYS A 101 38.80 20.61 -19.87
N LYS A 102 39.47 21.77 -19.86
CA LYS A 102 40.71 21.91 -19.10
C LYS A 102 40.54 21.59 -17.61
N HIS A 103 39.41 21.96 -17.02
CA HIS A 103 39.07 21.65 -15.63
C HIS A 103 38.93 20.14 -15.37
N ILE A 104 38.11 19.41 -16.14
CA ILE A 104 37.89 17.97 -15.91
C ILE A 104 39.16 17.11 -16.08
N TRP A 105 40.13 17.57 -16.87
CA TRP A 105 41.42 16.89 -17.05
C TRP A 105 42.51 17.39 -16.08
N SER A 106 42.17 18.31 -15.17
CA SER A 106 43.12 18.86 -14.21
C SER A 106 43.43 17.86 -13.08
N TYR A 107 44.66 17.90 -12.58
CA TYR A 107 45.06 17.08 -11.44
C TYR A 107 44.20 17.38 -10.21
N GLU A 108 43.83 18.64 -10.01
CA GLU A 108 42.97 19.08 -8.90
C GLU A 108 41.61 18.40 -8.95
N HIS A 109 40.98 18.33 -10.13
CA HIS A 109 39.68 17.67 -10.30
C HIS A 109 39.78 16.16 -10.03
N VAL A 110 40.75 15.48 -10.63
CA VAL A 110 40.94 14.04 -10.42
C VAL A 110 41.21 13.73 -8.95
N ARG A 111 42.04 14.54 -8.28
CA ARG A 111 42.31 14.39 -6.85
C ARG A 111 41.04 14.59 -6.02
N GLU A 112 40.23 15.59 -6.34
CA GLU A 112 38.98 15.86 -5.63
C GLU A 112 37.99 14.69 -5.76
N GLU A 113 37.84 14.11 -6.95
CA GLU A 113 36.96 12.94 -7.14
C GLU A 113 37.44 11.68 -6.40
N ILE A 114 38.75 11.56 -6.15
CA ILE A 114 39.34 10.45 -5.39
C ILE A 114 39.17 10.66 -3.88
N ILE A 115 39.44 11.88 -3.38
CA ILE A 115 39.39 12.18 -1.94
C ILE A 115 37.93 12.27 -1.47
N ASN A 116 37.09 12.95 -2.25
CA ASN A 116 35.69 13.22 -1.93
C ASN A 116 34.80 12.70 -3.07
N PRO A 117 34.69 11.37 -3.24
CA PRO A 117 33.83 10.81 -4.26
C PRO A 117 32.39 11.28 -4.01
N THR A 118 31.82 12.00 -4.97
CA THR A 118 30.42 12.48 -4.91
C THR A 118 29.37 11.35 -5.00
N TYR A 119 29.82 10.09 -4.95
CA TYR A 119 29.01 8.88 -4.78
C TYR A 119 28.61 8.70 -3.31
N ASP A 120 27.88 9.67 -2.77
CA ASP A 120 27.19 9.43 -1.51
C ASP A 120 26.15 8.32 -1.69
N LYS A 121 26.02 7.49 -0.66
CA LYS A 121 24.90 6.57 -0.49
C LYS A 121 23.62 7.37 -0.72
N VAL A 122 22.80 6.96 -1.68
CA VAL A 122 21.49 7.59 -1.96
C VAL A 122 20.69 7.59 -0.65
N VAL A 123 20.56 8.76 -0.03
CA VAL A 123 19.71 8.93 1.13
C VAL A 123 18.28 9.00 0.62
N CYS A 124 17.54 7.91 0.86
CA CYS A 124 16.13 7.81 0.52
C CYS A 124 15.34 8.77 1.41
N VAL A 125 14.97 9.95 0.88
CA VAL A 125 14.36 11.01 1.69
C VAL A 125 12.91 10.69 2.05
N THR A 126 12.30 9.77 1.32
CA THR A 126 10.93 9.31 1.57
C THR A 126 10.87 8.06 2.46
N GLU A 127 12.02 7.55 2.93
CA GLU A 127 12.13 6.36 3.80
C GLU A 127 11.27 6.50 5.07
N LYS A 128 11.32 7.69 5.69
CA LYS A 128 10.55 8.01 6.89
C LYS A 128 9.14 8.50 6.61
N TRP A 129 8.75 8.61 5.33
CA TRP A 129 7.38 8.98 5.02
C TRP A 129 6.43 7.86 5.43
N GLY A 130 5.23 8.24 5.78
CA GLY A 130 4.17 7.32 6.14
C GLY A 130 4.07 7.14 7.65
N LYS A 131 2.81 7.01 8.07
CA LYS A 131 2.26 6.91 9.44
C LYS A 131 1.61 8.20 9.95
N ASN A 132 0.35 8.03 10.35
CA ASN A 132 -0.47 8.93 11.15
C ASN A 132 -0.67 10.33 10.58
N TYR A 133 -0.78 10.46 9.26
CA TYR A 133 -1.14 11.73 8.64
C TYR A 133 -2.61 12.06 8.94
N LYS A 134 -2.82 13.28 9.44
CA LYS A 134 -4.17 13.82 9.62
C LYS A 134 -4.90 13.93 8.29
N ALA A 135 -6.21 13.80 8.34
CA ALA A 135 -7.06 13.96 7.17
C ALA A 135 -6.89 15.37 6.57
N THR A 136 -6.72 15.41 5.26
CA THR A 136 -6.90 16.63 4.48
C THR A 136 -8.41 16.86 4.28
N PRO A 137 -8.87 18.10 4.02
CA PRO A 137 -10.30 18.39 3.81
C PRO A 137 -10.95 17.47 2.77
N GLU A 138 -10.24 17.19 1.69
CA GLU A 138 -10.64 16.27 0.62
C GLU A 138 -10.92 14.84 1.10
N PHE A 139 -10.15 14.35 2.07
CA PHE A 139 -10.28 12.97 2.57
C PHE A 139 -11.03 12.86 3.90
N ALA A 140 -11.36 13.98 4.56
CA ALA A 140 -12.00 13.96 5.88
C ALA A 140 -13.32 13.18 5.88
N THR A 141 -14.11 13.28 4.81
CA THR A 141 -15.39 12.58 4.65
C THR A 141 -15.37 11.51 3.56
N ALA A 142 -14.19 11.15 3.04
CA ALA A 142 -14.05 10.14 2.00
C ALA A 142 -14.49 8.75 2.48
N LYS A 143 -15.05 7.94 1.58
CA LYS A 143 -15.42 6.54 1.87
C LYS A 143 -14.20 5.76 2.33
N ILE A 144 -14.38 4.91 3.33
CA ILE A 144 -13.36 4.01 3.86
C ILE A 144 -13.76 2.57 3.57
N GLN A 145 -12.98 1.89 2.74
CA GLN A 145 -13.13 0.46 2.48
C GLN A 145 -12.10 -0.32 3.30
N VAL A 146 -12.56 -1.26 4.13
CA VAL A 146 -11.72 -2.11 4.96
C VAL A 146 -11.82 -3.56 4.48
N TRP A 147 -10.68 -4.14 4.12
CA TRP A 147 -10.55 -5.58 3.88
C TRP A 147 -9.78 -6.23 5.02
N TRP A 148 -10.44 -7.14 5.71
CA TRP A 148 -9.92 -7.77 6.91
C TRP A 148 -9.67 -9.25 6.69
N ASP A 149 -8.41 -9.64 6.60
CA ASP A 149 -7.97 -11.03 6.57
C ASP A 149 -7.97 -11.59 8.00
N MET A 150 -9.02 -12.34 8.33
CA MET A 150 -9.18 -12.98 9.65
C MET A 150 -8.25 -14.18 9.84
N THR A 151 -7.63 -14.68 8.77
CA THR A 151 -6.70 -15.81 8.86
C THR A 151 -5.38 -15.36 9.46
N SER A 152 -4.85 -14.22 9.01
CA SER A 152 -3.62 -13.62 9.54
C SER A 152 -3.85 -12.70 10.73
N CYS A 153 -4.95 -11.92 10.73
CA CYS A 153 -5.32 -11.01 11.82
C CYS A 153 -6.62 -11.46 12.50
N PRO A 154 -6.65 -12.59 13.23
CA PRO A 154 -7.85 -13.07 13.89
C PRO A 154 -8.29 -12.15 15.03
N LEU A 155 -9.52 -12.32 15.51
CA LEU A 155 -9.92 -11.72 16.77
C LEU A 155 -9.08 -12.28 17.92
N PRO A 156 -8.58 -11.44 18.83
CA PRO A 156 -7.99 -11.90 20.09
C PRO A 156 -9.00 -12.71 20.89
N GLU A 157 -8.51 -13.70 21.64
CA GLU A 157 -9.36 -14.53 22.49
C GLU A 157 -10.09 -13.66 23.54
N GLY A 158 -11.38 -13.91 23.72
CA GLY A 158 -12.22 -13.13 24.64
C GLY A 158 -12.57 -11.72 24.17
N TYR A 159 -12.10 -11.26 23.00
CA TYR A 159 -12.45 -9.95 22.48
C TYR A 159 -13.91 -9.90 22.01
N ASP A 160 -14.65 -8.88 22.46
CA ASP A 160 -16.03 -8.66 22.02
C ASP A 160 -16.06 -8.18 20.56
N ALA A 161 -16.53 -9.05 19.67
CA ALA A 161 -16.63 -8.78 18.23
C ALA A 161 -17.50 -7.57 17.88
N HIS A 162 -18.44 -7.14 18.75
CA HIS A 162 -19.20 -5.91 18.54
C HIS A 162 -18.31 -4.66 18.57
N ARG A 163 -17.12 -4.73 19.17
CA ARG A 163 -16.20 -3.60 19.31
C ARG A 163 -15.28 -3.40 18.10
N VAL A 164 -15.27 -4.31 17.13
CA VAL A 164 -14.39 -4.20 15.94
C VAL A 164 -14.67 -2.92 15.15
N ARG A 165 -15.90 -2.74 14.65
CA ARG A 165 -16.26 -1.53 13.89
C ARG A 165 -16.04 -0.25 14.71
N PRO A 166 -16.54 -0.13 15.96
CA PRO A 166 -16.30 1.04 16.79
C PRO A 166 -14.81 1.37 17.00
N SER A 167 -13.96 0.35 17.17
CA SER A 167 -12.52 0.55 17.36
C SER A 167 -11.86 1.09 16.08
N LEU A 168 -12.24 0.57 14.91
CA LEU A 168 -11.76 1.07 13.62
C LEU A 168 -12.20 2.52 13.39
N GLU A 169 -13.50 2.80 13.56
CA GLU A 169 -14.06 4.14 13.39
C GLU A 169 -13.45 5.16 14.36
N ALA A 170 -13.18 4.77 15.60
CA ALA A 170 -12.49 5.62 16.58
C ALA A 170 -11.05 5.95 16.15
N ALA A 171 -10.30 4.97 15.65
CA ALA A 171 -8.93 5.17 15.17
C ALA A 171 -8.88 6.09 13.94
N PHE A 172 -9.83 5.94 13.00
CA PHE A 172 -9.97 6.85 11.86
C PHE A 172 -10.28 8.27 12.33
N LYS A 173 -11.22 8.43 13.26
CA LYS A 173 -11.64 9.72 13.79
C LYS A 173 -10.52 10.43 14.53
N GLU A 174 -9.66 9.72 15.26
CA GLU A 174 -8.48 10.30 15.91
C GLU A 174 -7.53 10.96 14.90
N LEU A 175 -7.48 10.44 13.68
CA LEU A 175 -6.72 11.04 12.58
C LEU A 175 -7.53 12.06 11.75
N GLY A 176 -8.78 12.32 12.10
CA GLY A 176 -9.66 13.29 11.42
C GLY A 176 -10.45 12.72 10.24
N TYR A 177 -10.48 11.40 10.08
CA TYR A 177 -11.28 10.73 9.05
C TYR A 177 -12.62 10.29 9.65
N SER A 178 -13.71 10.76 9.08
CA SER A 178 -15.08 10.53 9.56
C SER A 178 -16.04 10.11 8.45
N GLY A 179 -15.53 9.69 7.29
CA GLY A 179 -16.36 9.20 6.20
C GLY A 179 -16.98 7.82 6.47
N PRO A 180 -17.90 7.37 5.60
CA PRO A 180 -18.60 6.10 5.78
C PRO A 180 -17.66 4.90 5.67
N VAL A 181 -17.78 3.95 6.61
CA VAL A 181 -16.91 2.76 6.70
C VAL A 181 -17.63 1.49 6.25
N SER A 182 -17.08 0.84 5.23
CA SER A 182 -17.49 -0.48 4.75
C SER A 182 -16.43 -1.51 5.14
N ILE A 183 -16.83 -2.58 5.84
CA ILE A 183 -15.90 -3.59 6.36
C ILE A 183 -16.30 -4.96 5.83
N THR A 184 -15.35 -5.68 5.23
CA THR A 184 -15.53 -7.07 4.82
C THR A 184 -14.45 -7.94 5.48
N ALA A 185 -14.89 -8.96 6.19
CA ALA A 185 -14.06 -9.94 6.87
C ALA A 185 -13.91 -11.22 6.02
N TYR A 186 -12.67 -11.62 5.75
CA TYR A 186 -12.28 -12.72 4.89
C TYR A 186 -11.72 -13.86 5.74
N GLY A 187 -12.24 -15.08 5.58
CA GLY A 187 -11.69 -16.27 6.23
C GLY A 187 -12.65 -17.46 6.23
N ASP A 188 -12.26 -18.52 6.93
CA ASP A 188 -13.01 -19.78 7.03
C ASP A 188 -14.37 -19.62 7.77
N HIS A 189 -14.52 -18.62 8.65
CA HIS A 189 -15.77 -18.27 9.37
C HIS A 189 -16.48 -19.37 10.17
N ASN A 190 -16.03 -20.62 10.12
CA ASN A 190 -16.59 -21.76 10.86
C ASN A 190 -16.65 -21.53 12.38
N HIS A 191 -15.74 -20.74 12.92
CA HIS A 191 -15.65 -20.40 14.35
C HIS A 191 -15.71 -18.88 14.61
N THR A 192 -16.12 -18.10 13.62
CA THR A 192 -16.22 -16.64 13.75
C THR A 192 -17.54 -16.25 14.43
N PRO A 193 -17.54 -15.27 15.35
CA PRO A 193 -18.76 -14.71 15.95
C PRO A 193 -19.55 -13.84 14.94
N LEU A 194 -20.05 -14.46 13.86
CA LEU A 194 -20.72 -13.80 12.75
C LEU A 194 -21.94 -12.97 13.17
N GLN A 195 -22.66 -13.38 14.21
CA GLN A 195 -23.82 -12.64 14.72
C GLN A 195 -23.41 -11.25 15.27
N ALA A 196 -22.34 -11.19 16.04
CA ALA A 196 -21.83 -9.96 16.60
C ALA A 196 -21.18 -9.05 15.54
N LEU A 197 -20.50 -9.63 14.55
CA LEU A 197 -19.96 -8.88 13.42
C LEU A 197 -21.07 -8.33 12.52
N SER A 198 -22.07 -9.16 12.20
CA SER A 198 -23.19 -8.78 11.35
C SER A 198 -24.09 -7.72 11.96
N SER A 199 -24.34 -7.78 13.28
CA SER A 199 -25.13 -6.77 13.99
C SER A 199 -24.48 -5.38 13.98
N THR A 200 -23.17 -5.32 13.78
CA THR A 200 -22.42 -4.07 13.57
C THR A 200 -22.17 -3.78 12.10
N GLY A 201 -22.82 -4.47 11.16
CA GLY A 201 -22.70 -4.20 9.73
C GLY A 201 -21.33 -4.55 9.14
N VAL A 202 -20.63 -5.55 9.70
CA VAL A 202 -19.44 -6.15 9.09
C VAL A 202 -19.90 -7.28 8.17
N HIS A 203 -19.54 -7.19 6.89
CA HIS A 203 -19.79 -8.26 5.92
C HIS A 203 -18.80 -9.40 6.13
N ALA A 204 -19.22 -10.64 5.85
CA ALA A 204 -18.34 -11.79 5.92
C ALA A 204 -18.28 -12.50 4.56
N LEU A 205 -17.08 -12.66 4.04
CA LEU A 205 -16.79 -13.47 2.87
C LEU A 205 -16.05 -14.72 3.33
N HIS A 206 -16.69 -15.89 3.20
CA HIS A 206 -16.03 -17.17 3.40
C HIS A 206 -15.09 -17.47 2.25
N CYS A 207 -13.88 -17.84 2.63
CA CYS A 207 -12.82 -18.23 1.72
C CYS A 207 -11.83 -19.16 2.44
N VAL A 208 -11.28 -20.12 1.70
CA VAL A 208 -10.31 -21.08 2.25
C VAL A 208 -8.96 -20.38 2.42
N PRO A 209 -8.14 -20.69 3.44
CA PRO A 209 -6.79 -20.15 3.54
C PRO A 209 -6.04 -20.25 2.20
N ASP A 210 -5.37 -19.15 1.81
CA ASP A 210 -4.78 -18.89 0.48
C ASP A 210 -5.76 -18.43 -0.62
N LEU A 211 -7.04 -18.19 -0.29
CA LEU A 211 -8.04 -17.48 -1.10
C LEU A 211 -8.91 -16.56 -0.21
N PRO A 212 -9.46 -15.45 -0.73
CA PRO A 212 -9.24 -14.97 -2.08
C PRO A 212 -7.85 -14.35 -2.21
N ASP A 213 -7.35 -14.34 -3.44
CA ASP A 213 -6.28 -13.43 -3.81
C ASP A 213 -6.76 -12.00 -3.48
N MET A 214 -6.19 -11.40 -2.44
CA MET A 214 -6.54 -10.05 -2.00
C MET A 214 -6.36 -9.04 -3.15
N ALA A 215 -5.48 -9.30 -4.12
CA ALA A 215 -5.36 -8.48 -5.32
C ALA A 215 -6.67 -8.50 -6.12
N SER A 216 -7.23 -9.69 -6.42
CA SER A 216 -8.50 -9.82 -7.13
C SER A 216 -9.67 -9.14 -6.41
N VAL A 217 -9.66 -9.13 -5.08
CA VAL A 217 -10.67 -8.46 -4.26
C VAL A 217 -10.58 -6.95 -4.40
N VAL A 218 -9.36 -6.41 -4.30
CA VAL A 218 -9.10 -4.98 -4.45
C VAL A 218 -9.40 -4.53 -5.88
N GLU A 219 -9.03 -5.33 -6.88
CA GLU A 219 -9.27 -5.07 -8.30
C GLU A 219 -10.76 -5.01 -8.62
N LYS A 220 -11.53 -6.03 -8.20
CA LYS A 220 -12.98 -6.03 -8.40
C LYS A 220 -13.62 -4.81 -7.74
N TRP A 221 -13.23 -4.51 -6.50
CA TRP A 221 -13.76 -3.33 -5.82
C TRP A 221 -13.38 -2.04 -6.55
N HIS A 222 -12.15 -1.91 -7.05
CA HIS A 222 -11.71 -0.73 -7.79
C HIS A 222 -12.52 -0.56 -9.08
N TYR A 223 -12.76 -1.65 -9.82
CA TYR A 223 -13.62 -1.65 -11.00
C TYR A 223 -15.05 -1.18 -10.68
N ASP A 224 -15.63 -1.68 -9.57
CA ASP A 224 -16.97 -1.31 -9.11
C ASP A 224 -17.04 0.10 -8.49
N ASN A 225 -15.90 0.70 -8.13
CA ASN A 225 -15.79 1.99 -7.44
C ASN A 225 -14.86 2.93 -8.23
N PRO A 226 -15.33 3.50 -9.36
CA PRO A 226 -14.48 4.30 -10.24
C PRO A 226 -13.84 5.47 -9.48
N PRO A 227 -12.58 5.82 -9.77
CA PRO A 227 -11.71 6.68 -8.95
C PRO A 227 -12.06 8.19 -9.00
N ARG A 228 -13.31 8.52 -9.31
CA ARG A 228 -13.80 9.89 -9.48
C ARG A 228 -13.85 10.68 -8.17
N ALA A 229 -13.67 10.03 -7.02
CA ALA A 229 -13.69 10.64 -5.70
C ALA A 229 -12.55 10.12 -4.82
N ALA A 230 -12.08 10.98 -3.91
CA ALA A 230 -11.13 10.63 -2.87
C ALA A 230 -11.63 9.40 -2.09
N THR A 231 -10.79 8.37 -1.96
CA THR A 231 -11.16 7.14 -1.26
C THR A 231 -10.05 6.63 -0.36
N ILE A 232 -10.43 6.03 0.76
CA ILE A 232 -9.50 5.47 1.72
C ILE A 232 -9.65 3.95 1.69
N MET A 233 -8.54 3.27 1.50
CA MET A 233 -8.40 1.83 1.50
C MET A 233 -7.69 1.41 2.78
N MET A 234 -8.23 0.42 3.49
CA MET A 234 -7.56 -0.21 4.62
C MET A 234 -7.41 -1.70 4.38
N VAL A 235 -6.18 -2.20 4.52
CA VAL A 235 -5.89 -3.64 4.48
C VAL A 235 -5.43 -4.08 5.87
N ILE A 236 -6.13 -5.06 6.44
CA ILE A 236 -5.78 -5.69 7.71
C ILE A 236 -5.28 -7.10 7.39
N SER A 237 -3.97 -7.29 7.28
CA SER A 237 -3.34 -8.57 6.92
C SER A 237 -1.84 -8.56 7.20
N ASP A 238 -1.27 -9.72 7.50
CA ASP A 238 0.18 -9.91 7.55
C ASP A 238 0.82 -10.18 6.17
N HIS A 239 -0.01 -10.27 5.11
CA HIS A 239 0.40 -10.65 3.75
C HIS A 239 0.35 -9.49 2.74
N VAL A 240 0.37 -8.24 3.21
CA VAL A 240 0.29 -7.04 2.35
C VAL A 240 1.41 -6.98 1.31
N ASP A 241 2.58 -7.54 1.61
CA ASP A 241 3.71 -7.60 0.67
C ASP A 241 3.35 -8.29 -0.65
N TRP A 242 2.46 -9.29 -0.63
CA TRP A 242 2.06 -10.04 -1.84
C TRP A 242 1.23 -9.21 -2.81
N ILE A 243 0.49 -8.23 -2.31
CA ILE A 243 -0.36 -7.33 -3.12
C ILE A 243 0.26 -5.94 -3.29
N SER A 244 1.46 -5.72 -2.73
CA SER A 244 2.08 -4.39 -2.65
C SER A 244 2.33 -3.76 -4.02
N HIS A 245 2.73 -4.54 -5.03
CA HIS A 245 2.94 -4.04 -6.39
C HIS A 245 1.66 -3.43 -6.97
N TYR A 246 0.54 -4.14 -6.84
CA TYR A 246 -0.75 -3.70 -7.33
C TYR A 246 -1.28 -2.47 -6.57
N LEU A 247 -1.13 -2.46 -5.24
CA LEU A 247 -1.49 -1.30 -4.42
C LEU A 247 -0.66 -0.05 -4.78
N VAL A 248 0.63 -0.22 -5.12
CA VAL A 248 1.50 0.88 -5.56
C VAL A 248 1.00 1.48 -6.88
N GLU A 249 0.57 0.67 -7.84
CA GLU A 249 -0.01 1.16 -9.10
C GLU A 249 -1.30 1.95 -8.82
N LEU A 250 -2.23 1.37 -8.05
CA LEU A 250 -3.48 2.03 -7.69
C LEU A 250 -3.26 3.38 -6.98
N LEU A 251 -2.33 3.46 -6.04
CA LEU A 251 -2.06 4.70 -5.29
C LEU A 251 -1.40 5.79 -6.13
N GLN A 252 -0.73 5.45 -7.23
CA GLN A 252 -0.14 6.45 -8.14
C GLN A 252 -1.17 7.00 -9.12
N GLU A 253 -2.10 6.16 -9.56
CA GLU A 253 -3.04 6.49 -10.64
C GLU A 253 -4.38 7.04 -10.14
N ASN A 254 -4.66 6.88 -8.85
CA ASN A 254 -5.95 7.20 -8.27
C ASN A 254 -5.80 8.10 -7.04
N ASN A 255 -6.85 8.84 -6.75
CA ASN A 255 -6.91 9.68 -5.55
C ASN A 255 -7.24 8.86 -4.30
N TYR A 256 -6.38 7.88 -4.01
CA TYR A 256 -6.55 6.91 -2.94
C TYR A 256 -5.53 7.14 -1.81
N LYS A 257 -5.96 6.84 -0.58
CA LYS A 257 -5.07 6.74 0.58
C LYS A 257 -5.09 5.33 1.13
N LEU A 258 -3.93 4.84 1.55
CA LEU A 258 -3.78 3.50 2.13
C LEU A 258 -3.56 3.55 3.64
N PHE A 259 -4.35 2.78 4.37
CA PHE A 259 -4.17 2.44 5.77
C PHE A 259 -3.80 0.96 5.89
N LEU A 260 -2.94 0.61 6.83
CA LEU A 260 -2.61 -0.80 7.11
C LEU A 260 -2.84 -1.14 8.57
N ALA A 261 -3.28 -2.36 8.84
CA ALA A 261 -3.11 -2.98 10.13
C ALA A 261 -2.57 -4.40 9.96
N TYR A 262 -1.79 -4.84 10.93
CA TYR A 262 -1.07 -6.12 10.88
C TYR A 262 -0.83 -6.64 12.30
N SER A 263 -0.73 -7.95 12.47
CA SER A 263 -0.42 -8.58 13.75
C SER A 263 1.02 -8.27 14.19
N PHE A 264 1.94 -8.12 13.23
CA PHE A 264 3.31 -7.69 13.46
C PHE A 264 3.78 -6.75 12.35
N ARG A 265 4.66 -5.82 12.70
CA ARG A 265 5.20 -4.87 11.71
C ARG A 265 6.03 -5.62 10.67
N PRO A 266 5.73 -5.47 9.36
CA PRO A 266 6.57 -6.03 8.31
C PRO A 266 8.02 -5.59 8.46
N SER A 267 8.95 -6.53 8.31
CA SER A 267 10.38 -6.29 8.52
C SER A 267 11.04 -5.53 7.38
N LYS A 268 10.38 -5.44 6.22
CA LYS A 268 10.89 -4.75 5.02
C LYS A 268 10.20 -3.42 4.82
N THR A 269 10.99 -2.40 4.49
CA THR A 269 10.52 -1.11 3.98
C THR A 269 9.84 -1.31 2.63
N SER A 270 8.52 -1.21 2.62
CA SER A 270 7.68 -1.34 1.42
C SER A 270 7.70 -0.06 0.56
N PHE A 271 7.53 -0.21 -0.74
CA PHE A 271 7.25 0.90 -1.66
C PHE A 271 5.90 1.56 -1.40
N LEU A 272 5.05 0.99 -0.52
CA LEU A 272 3.75 1.53 -0.16
C LEU A 272 3.87 2.75 0.74
N LEU A 273 3.31 3.88 0.31
CA LEU A 273 3.14 5.05 1.14
C LEU A 273 1.82 4.97 1.93
N THR A 274 1.94 4.54 3.19
CA THR A 274 0.80 4.47 4.10
C THR A 274 0.46 5.85 4.69
N SER A 275 -0.82 6.15 4.77
CA SER A 275 -1.32 7.32 5.51
C SER A 275 -1.39 7.04 7.02
N ALA A 276 -1.64 5.80 7.41
CA ALA A 276 -1.63 5.35 8.80
C ALA A 276 -1.37 3.85 8.90
N GLU A 277 -0.82 3.43 10.04
CA GLU A 277 -0.51 2.03 10.33
C GLU A 277 -0.79 1.71 11.79
N TRP A 278 -1.33 0.51 12.04
CA TRP A 278 -1.56 0.01 13.39
C TRP A 278 -1.10 -1.42 13.57
N LEU A 279 -0.64 -1.74 14.78
CA LEU A 279 -0.67 -3.13 15.23
C LEU A 279 -2.12 -3.50 15.52
N TRP A 280 -2.57 -4.66 15.00
CA TRP A 280 -3.95 -5.12 15.11
C TRP A 280 -4.42 -5.19 16.57
N GLU A 281 -3.61 -5.77 17.45
CA GLU A 281 -3.92 -5.85 18.88
C GLU A 281 -4.06 -4.45 19.51
N SER A 282 -3.19 -3.50 19.16
CA SER A 282 -3.26 -2.13 19.69
C SER A 282 -4.49 -1.37 19.20
N LEU A 283 -4.90 -1.64 17.95
CA LEU A 283 -6.10 -1.05 17.35
C LEU A 283 -7.36 -1.50 18.10
N LEU A 284 -7.41 -2.76 18.53
CA LEU A 284 -8.50 -3.33 19.30
C LEU A 284 -8.46 -2.93 20.79
N ALA A 285 -7.26 -2.76 21.36
CA ALA A 285 -7.04 -2.38 22.76
C ALA A 285 -7.36 -0.90 23.07
N GLY A 286 -7.32 -0.01 22.06
CA GLY A 286 -7.51 1.43 22.21
C GLY A 286 -8.88 1.89 22.75
N SER A 287 -9.76 0.95 23.10
CA SER A 287 -11.10 1.18 23.59
C SER A 287 -11.28 0.94 25.11
N GLU A 288 -10.27 0.45 25.84
CA GLU A 288 -10.40 0.26 27.31
C GLU A 288 -9.97 1.46 28.16
N GLN A 289 -9.12 2.36 27.66
CA GLN A 289 -8.60 3.47 28.48
C GLN A 289 -9.35 4.81 28.36
N ARG A 290 -10.45 4.93 27.60
CA ARG A 290 -11.11 6.24 27.42
C ARG A 290 -12.63 6.17 27.55
N ARG A 291 -13.05 6.39 28.81
CA ARG A 291 -14.39 6.69 29.33
C ARG A 291 -15.43 5.59 29.22
N LEU A 292 -15.82 5.11 30.40
CA LEU A 292 -17.19 4.78 30.79
C LEU A 292 -18.15 5.88 30.30
N VAL A 293 -18.59 5.78 29.05
CA VAL A 293 -19.88 6.30 28.61
C VAL A 293 -20.58 5.08 28.05
N LEU A 294 -21.40 4.45 28.90
CA LEU A 294 -22.46 3.55 28.49
C LEU A 294 -23.38 4.36 27.56
N HIS A 295 -23.06 4.42 26.28
CA HIS A 295 -24.08 4.69 25.29
C HIS A 295 -24.91 3.40 25.25
N LYS A 296 -26.09 3.45 25.88
CA LYS A 296 -27.15 2.46 25.68
C LYS A 296 -27.23 2.22 24.17
N CYS A 297 -26.88 1.01 23.73
CA CYS A 297 -27.21 0.56 22.39
C CYS A 297 -28.73 0.49 22.35
N SER A 298 -29.37 1.53 21.80
CA SER A 298 -30.73 1.38 21.31
C SER A 298 -30.64 0.33 20.21
N SER A 299 -31.16 -0.86 20.51
CA SER A 299 -31.42 -1.91 19.55
C SER A 299 -32.51 -1.42 18.61
N GLU A 300 -32.13 -0.61 17.63
CA GLU A 300 -32.94 -0.46 16.43
C GLU A 300 -32.81 -1.76 15.65
N SER A 301 -33.88 -2.55 15.70
CA SER A 301 -34.08 -3.76 14.91
C SER A 301 -34.25 -3.39 13.43
N GLY A 302 -33.19 -2.86 12.82
CA GLY A 302 -33.06 -2.81 11.37
C GLY A 302 -32.65 -4.19 10.85
N GLU A 303 -33.21 -4.61 9.72
CA GLU A 303 -32.74 -5.81 9.02
C GLU A 303 -31.21 -5.80 8.86
N PRO A 304 -30.50 -6.92 9.06
CA PRO A 304 -29.07 -6.97 8.83
C PRO A 304 -28.77 -6.59 7.36
N THR A 305 -28.14 -5.43 7.17
CA THR A 305 -27.58 -4.99 5.87
C THR A 305 -26.34 -5.78 5.50
N ALA A 306 -25.74 -6.47 6.47
CA ALA A 306 -24.61 -7.37 6.28
C ALA A 306 -25.00 -8.58 5.41
N THR A 307 -24.13 -8.92 4.49
CA THR A 307 -24.26 -10.06 3.57
C THR A 307 -23.15 -11.07 3.84
N PHE A 308 -23.49 -12.33 3.68
CA PHE A 308 -22.59 -13.47 3.82
C PHE A 308 -22.40 -14.12 2.45
N ASN A 309 -21.17 -14.23 1.99
CA ASN A 309 -20.88 -14.78 0.68
C ASN A 309 -19.81 -15.87 0.78
N CYS A 310 -19.84 -16.86 -0.09
CA CYS A 310 -18.82 -17.89 -0.22
C CYS A 310 -18.14 -17.75 -1.58
N SER A 311 -16.83 -17.48 -1.57
CA SER A 311 -16.07 -17.28 -2.82
C SER A 311 -15.82 -18.58 -3.59
N LEU A 312 -15.86 -19.73 -2.92
CA LEU A 312 -15.64 -21.04 -3.57
C LEU A 312 -16.80 -21.44 -4.47
N CYS A 313 -18.03 -21.16 -4.02
CA CYS A 313 -19.25 -21.68 -4.65
C CYS A 313 -20.16 -20.56 -5.18
N HIS A 314 -19.72 -19.30 -5.10
CA HIS A 314 -20.50 -18.10 -5.45
C HIS A 314 -21.88 -18.02 -4.76
N PHE A 315 -21.99 -18.60 -3.57
CA PHE A 315 -23.20 -18.57 -2.75
C PHE A 315 -23.28 -17.24 -1.99
N GLY A 316 -24.47 -16.65 -1.87
CA GLY A 316 -24.72 -15.42 -1.14
C GLY A 316 -26.04 -15.44 -0.37
N THR A 317 -26.04 -14.98 0.87
CA THR A 317 -27.25 -14.90 1.72
C THR A 317 -27.16 -13.75 2.72
N LYS A 318 -28.30 -13.37 3.30
CA LYS A 318 -28.39 -12.49 4.48
C LYS A 318 -28.63 -13.27 5.79
N SER A 319 -28.86 -14.59 5.71
CA SER A 319 -29.14 -15.44 6.88
C SER A 319 -27.87 -16.15 7.36
N ILE A 320 -27.54 -15.95 8.65
CA ILE A 320 -26.42 -16.62 9.31
C ILE A 320 -26.61 -18.14 9.32
N ASP A 321 -27.81 -18.61 9.59
CA ASP A 321 -28.10 -20.05 9.68
C ASP A 321 -27.98 -20.73 8.31
N GLN A 322 -28.50 -20.09 7.26
CA GLN A 322 -28.30 -20.58 5.89
C GLN A 322 -26.82 -20.61 5.51
N PHE A 323 -26.06 -19.59 5.90
CA PHE A 323 -24.62 -19.53 5.62
C PHE A 323 -23.86 -20.63 6.36
N ARG A 324 -24.09 -20.81 7.67
CA ARG A 324 -23.48 -21.88 8.46
C ARG A 324 -23.84 -23.27 7.93
N ASN A 325 -25.10 -23.46 7.54
CA ASN A 325 -25.54 -24.71 6.94
C ASN A 325 -24.84 -24.96 5.60
N HIS A 326 -24.68 -23.94 4.74
CA HIS A 326 -23.89 -24.05 3.51
C HIS A 326 -22.45 -24.50 3.82
N LEU A 327 -21.75 -23.83 4.76
CA LEU A 327 -20.37 -24.21 5.12
C LEU A 327 -20.26 -25.62 5.70
N SER A 328 -21.25 -26.06 6.48
CA SER A 328 -21.17 -27.32 7.23
C SER A 328 -21.72 -28.55 6.50
N THR A 329 -22.68 -28.36 5.59
CA THR A 329 -23.50 -29.46 5.06
C THR A 329 -23.54 -29.56 3.54
N ASP A 330 -23.03 -28.55 2.82
CA ASP A 330 -23.03 -28.55 1.37
C ASP A 330 -21.95 -29.48 0.82
N LYS A 331 -22.40 -30.57 0.19
CA LYS A 331 -21.51 -31.60 -0.37
C LYS A 331 -20.69 -31.10 -1.55
N GLU A 332 -21.19 -30.13 -2.31
CA GLU A 332 -20.43 -29.53 -3.41
C GLU A 332 -19.41 -28.54 -2.86
N HIS A 333 -19.75 -27.77 -1.82
CA HIS A 333 -18.80 -26.95 -1.09
C HIS A 333 -17.62 -27.77 -0.54
N ALA A 334 -17.91 -28.87 0.17
CA ALA A 334 -16.88 -29.76 0.71
C ALA A 334 -16.00 -30.39 -0.40
N LYS A 335 -16.57 -30.70 -1.57
CA LYS A 335 -15.81 -31.21 -2.72
C LYS A 335 -14.89 -30.14 -3.31
N GLU A 336 -15.37 -28.91 -3.47
CA GLU A 336 -14.57 -27.79 -3.98
C GLU A 336 -13.42 -27.45 -3.03
N GLU A 337 -13.67 -27.48 -1.72
CA GLU A 337 -12.62 -27.33 -0.70
C GLU A 337 -11.56 -28.44 -0.81
N MET A 338 -11.99 -29.70 -1.06
CA MET A 338 -11.08 -30.84 -1.23
C MET A 338 -10.25 -30.82 -2.52
N ARG A 339 -10.70 -30.12 -3.57
CA ARG A 339 -10.04 -29.98 -4.89
C ARG A 339 -8.82 -29.05 -4.87
N LEU A 340 -8.53 -28.38 -3.75
CA LEU A 340 -7.41 -27.45 -3.62
C LEU A 340 -6.02 -28.16 -3.65
N PRO A 341 -4.99 -27.58 -4.32
CA PRO A 341 -3.66 -28.19 -4.46
C PRO A 341 -2.96 -28.54 -3.14
N ALA A 342 -2.16 -29.62 -3.14
CA ALA A 342 -1.47 -30.15 -1.95
C ALA A 342 -0.50 -29.17 -1.25
N VAL A 343 0.05 -28.20 -1.98
CA VAL A 343 0.88 -27.10 -1.43
C VAL A 343 0.09 -26.27 -0.41
N ARG A 344 -1.21 -26.04 -0.65
CA ARG A 344 -2.12 -25.32 0.25
C ARG A 344 -2.40 -26.10 1.54
N LYS A 345 -2.43 -27.43 1.48
CA LYS A 345 -2.61 -28.30 2.66
C LYS A 345 -1.40 -28.29 3.61
N LEU A 346 -0.20 -28.04 3.09
CA LEU A 346 1.04 -27.90 3.88
C LEU A 346 1.10 -26.56 4.63
N ASN A 347 0.77 -25.45 3.96
CA ASN A 347 0.71 -24.11 4.58
C ASN A 347 -0.32 -24.02 5.72
N ILE A 348 -1.49 -24.66 5.57
CA ILE A 348 -2.50 -24.76 6.64
C ILE A 348 -1.96 -25.50 7.87
N LYS A 349 -1.19 -26.58 7.65
CA LYS A 349 -0.55 -27.34 8.75
C LYS A 349 0.60 -26.56 9.39
N GLU A 350 1.38 -25.81 8.61
CA GLU A 350 2.50 -24.99 9.12
C GLU A 350 2.01 -23.77 9.90
N ASN A 351 0.99 -23.05 9.41
CA ASN A 351 0.36 -21.94 10.13
C ASN A 351 -0.35 -22.37 11.42
N ARG A 352 -0.94 -23.57 11.46
CA ARG A 352 -1.47 -24.14 12.72
C ARG A 352 -0.34 -24.50 13.70
N ARG A 353 0.80 -25.00 13.21
CA ARG A 353 1.96 -25.36 14.05
C ARG A 353 2.70 -24.12 14.60
N SER A 354 2.83 -23.05 13.83
CA SER A 354 3.47 -21.81 14.30
C SER A 354 2.65 -21.13 15.40
N ARG A 355 1.31 -21.11 15.26
CA ARG A 355 0.39 -20.54 16.28
C ARG A 355 0.41 -21.29 17.60
N VAL A 356 0.52 -22.62 17.58
CA VAL A 356 0.71 -23.43 18.81
C VAL A 356 2.09 -23.16 19.43
N ALA A 357 3.14 -23.08 18.61
CA ALA A 357 4.50 -22.83 19.09
C ALA A 357 4.68 -21.42 19.71
N ASP A 358 3.96 -20.41 19.24
CA ASP A 358 3.96 -19.06 19.83
C ASP A 358 3.09 -18.97 21.09
N PHE A 359 2.02 -19.77 21.19
CA PHE A 359 1.23 -19.93 22.42
C PHE A 359 2.06 -20.58 23.54
N ASP A 360 2.79 -21.66 23.22
CA ASP A 360 3.69 -22.34 24.16
C ASP A 360 4.85 -21.45 24.62
N ARG A 361 5.31 -20.52 23.76
CA ARG A 361 6.40 -19.58 24.09
C ARG A 361 5.93 -18.45 25.00
N LYS A 362 4.67 -18.02 24.87
CA LYS A 362 4.06 -16.99 25.74
C LYS A 362 3.56 -17.57 27.07
N GLY A 363 3.09 -18.82 27.10
CA GLY A 363 2.67 -19.51 28.33
C GLY A 363 3.82 -19.90 29.27
N LYS A 364 5.05 -20.07 28.76
CA LYS A 364 6.26 -20.36 29.57
C LYS A 364 6.93 -19.12 30.17
N ARG A 365 6.37 -17.92 29.97
CA ARG A 365 6.88 -16.65 30.53
C ARG A 365 5.93 -16.00 31.53
N MET A 366 4.91 -16.73 32.01
CA MET A 366 4.15 -16.37 33.21
C MET A 366 4.68 -17.15 34.42
#